data_AF-A0A350NST5-F1
#
_entry.id   AF-A0A350NST5-F1
#
_cell.length_a   1.000
_cell.length_b   1.000
_cell.length_c   1.000
_cell.angle_alpha   90.00
_cell.angle_beta   90.00
_cell.angle_gamma   90.00
#
_symmetry.space_group_name_H-M   'P 1'
#
loop_
_entity.id
_entity.type
_entity.pdbx_description
1 polymer ?
#
loop_
_entity_poly.entity_id
_entity_poly.type
_entity_poly.pdbx_seq_one_letter_code
_entity_poly.pdbx_strand_id
1 'polypeptide(L)' 'MNLDLFKRISANSTSSLSVTGMAKNCGKTTVLNYLIREGAAAQLVLGITSAGRDGEKIDIVTGLPKPAIYVPQG' A
#
# COMPACT_ATOMS: atom_id res chain seq x y z
N MET A 1 -18.49 3.77 -3.31
CA MET A 1 -17.59 4.93 -3.14
C MET A 1 -16.52 4.81 -4.22
N ASN A 2 -16.54 5.68 -5.23
CA ASN A 2 -15.69 5.55 -6.42
C ASN A 2 -14.24 5.87 -6.01
N LEU A 3 -13.37 4.86 -5.90
CA LEU A 3 -11.97 5.04 -5.51
C LEU A 3 -11.19 5.62 -6.71
N ASP A 4 -11.20 6.94 -6.83
CA ASP A 4 -10.51 7.71 -7.87
C ASP A 4 -9.06 8.08 -7.47
N LEU A 5 -8.56 7.54 -6.35
CA LEU A 5 -7.25 7.89 -5.79
C LEU A 5 -6.12 7.58 -6.78
N PHE A 6 -6.15 6.40 -7.40
CA PHE A 6 -5.12 6.00 -8.35
C PHE A 6 -5.10 6.93 -9.56
N LYS A 7 -6.26 7.18 -10.18
CA LYS A 7 -6.39 8.11 -11.31
C LYS A 7 -5.87 9.51 -10.97
N ARG A 8 -6.18 10.03 -9.78
CA ARG A 8 -5.67 11.34 -9.31
C ARG A 8 -4.16 11.34 -9.17
N ILE A 9 -3.57 10.28 -8.62
CA ILE A 9 -2.11 10.15 -8.52
C ILE A 9 -1.51 10.07 -9.93
N SER A 10 -2.05 9.23 -10.81
CA SER A 10 -1.57 9.03 -12.18
C SER A 10 -1.71 10.26 -13.08
N ALA A 11 -2.68 11.14 -12.80
CA ALA A 11 -2.83 12.41 -13.49
C ALA A 11 -1.71 13.41 -13.11
N ASN A 12 -0.99 13.17 -12.02
CA ASN A 12 0.20 13.94 -11.65
C ASN A 12 1.45 13.21 -12.17
N SER A 13 2.43 13.94 -12.70
CA SER A 13 3.72 13.40 -13.14
C SER A 13 4.61 13.01 -11.96
N THR A 14 4.21 11.99 -11.20
CA THR A 14 4.85 11.55 -9.97
C THR A 14 5.74 10.34 -10.26
N SER A 15 7.04 10.44 -9.96
CA SER A 15 8.00 9.34 -10.12
C SER A 15 8.07 8.40 -8.91
N SER A 16 7.67 8.88 -7.72
CA SER A 16 7.69 8.11 -6.48
C SER A 16 6.58 8.54 -5.52
N LEU A 17 6.02 7.59 -4.79
CA LEU A 17 4.93 7.81 -3.84
C LEU A 17 5.22 7.04 -2.55
N SER A 18 4.94 7.66 -1.40
CA SER A 18 5.02 6.99 -0.10
C SER A 18 3.67 7.04 0.64
N VAL A 19 3.33 5.94 1.31
CA VAL A 19 2.17 5.85 2.19
C VAL A 19 2.68 5.76 3.64
N THR A 20 2.68 6.89 4.33
CA THR A 20 3.33 7.05 5.64
C THR A 20 2.34 7.49 6.71
N GLY A 21 2.60 7.13 7.97
CA GLY A 21 1.83 7.58 9.12
C GLY A 21 2.22 6.80 10.39
N MET A 22 2.14 7.46 11.54
CA MET A 22 2.67 6.89 12.80
C MET A 22 1.71 5.96 13.53
N ALA A 23 0.40 6.07 13.27
CA ALA A 23 -0.62 5.30 13.97
C ALA A 23 -0.76 3.87 13.42
N LYS A 24 -0.90 2.87 14.30
CA LYS A 24 -1.18 1.47 13.93
C LYS A 24 -2.60 1.34 13.37
N ASN A 25 -2.84 0.34 12.52
CA ASN A 25 -4.14 0.04 11.91
C ASN A 25 -4.89 1.18 11.17
N CYS A 26 -4.25 2.30 10.83
CA CYS A 26 -4.86 3.39 10.05
C CYS A 26 -4.90 3.16 8.53
N GLY A 27 -4.88 1.91 8.07
CA GLY A 27 -5.05 1.59 6.65
C GLY A 27 -3.84 1.82 5.74
N LYS A 28 -2.64 2.14 6.26
CA LYS A 28 -1.43 2.36 5.43
C LYS A 28 -1.12 1.18 4.50
N THR A 29 -1.02 -0.02 5.07
CA THR A 29 -0.75 -1.23 4.30
C THR A 29 -1.90 -1.57 3.34
N THR A 30 -3.14 -1.27 3.73
CA THR A 30 -4.32 -1.43 2.87
C THR A 30 -4.25 -0.52 1.65
N VAL A 31 -3.90 0.76 1.83
CA VAL A 31 -3.73 1.71 0.73
C VAL A 31 -2.54 1.31 -0.15
N LEU A 32 -1.43 0.87 0.43
CA LEU A 32 -0.28 0.37 -0.34
C LEU A 32 -0.70 -0.81 -1.24
N ASN A 33 -1.38 -1.82 -0.71
CA ASN A 33 -1.87 -2.95 -1.50
C ASN A 33 -2.85 -2.54 -2.59
N TYR A 34 -3.74 -1.59 -2.30
CA TYR A 34 -4.62 -1.01 -3.31
C TYR A 34 -3.81 -0.40 -4.46
N LEU A 35 -2.82 0.44 -4.17
CA LEU A 35 -2.00 1.09 -5.19
C LEU A 35 -1.17 0.09 -6.02
N ILE A 36 -0.62 -0.94 -5.39
CA ILE A 36 0.09 -2.03 -6.10
C ILE A 36 -0.86 -2.72 -7.09
N ARG A 37 -2.07 -3.05 -6.66
CA ARG A 37 -3.07 -3.72 -7.51
C ARG A 37 -3.47 -2.85 -8.71
N GLU A 38 -3.79 -1.58 -8.47
CA GLU A 38 -4.19 -0.67 -9.54
C GLU A 38 -3.03 -0.40 -10.51
N GLY A 39 -1.81 -0.24 -10.01
CA GLY A 39 -0.62 -0.07 -10.85
C GLY A 39 -0.31 -1.30 -11.71
N ALA A 40 -0.46 -2.50 -11.16
CA ALA A 40 -0.33 -3.75 -11.92
C ALA A 40 -1.42 -3.89 -12.98
N ALA A 41 -2.68 -3.53 -12.66
CA ALA A 41 -3.77 -3.50 -13.63
C ALA A 41 -3.53 -2.49 -14.77
N ALA A 42 -2.83 -1.39 -14.48
CA ALA A 42 -2.36 -0.40 -15.45
C ALA A 42 -1.04 -0.79 -16.14
N GLN A 43 -0.53 -2.01 -15.93
CA GLN A 43 0.74 -2.52 -16.48
C GLN A 43 1.96 -1.65 -16.16
N LEU A 44 1.98 -0.98 -15.01
CA LEU A 44 3.13 -0.23 -14.54
C LEU A 44 4.17 -1.16 -13.92
N VAL A 45 5.45 -0.93 -14.25
CA VAL A 45 6.58 -1.53 -13.53
C VAL A 45 6.79 -0.75 -12.24
N LEU A 46 6.59 -1.40 -11.09
CA LEU A 46 6.66 -0.78 -9.78
C LEU A 46 7.90 -1.26 -9.00
N GLY A 47 8.68 -0.32 -8.48
CA GLY A 47 9.61 -0.59 -7.38
C GLY A 47 8.88 -0.47 -6.05
N ILE A 48 8.92 -1.50 -5.21
CA ILE A 48 8.18 -1.54 -3.94
C ILE A 48 9.16 -1.73 -2.78
N THR A 49 9.09 -0.82 -1.82
CA THR A 49 9.79 -0.94 -0.53
C THR A 49 8.77 -0.70 0.58
N SER A 50 8.83 -1.51 1.64
CA SER A 50 8.01 -1.33 2.84
C SER A 50 8.85 -1.52 4.09
N ALA A 51 8.61 -0.67 5.09
CA ALA A 51 9.28 -0.74 6.38
C ALA A 51 8.25 -0.74 7.51
N GLY A 52 8.24 -1.79 8.32
CA GLY A 52 7.49 -1.88 9.57
C GLY A 52 8.46 -1.90 10.75
N ARG A 53 8.22 -1.06 11.76
CA ARG A 53 9.09 -0.99 12.96
C ARG A 53 9.12 -2.29 13.76
N ASP A 54 7.96 -2.92 13.91
CA ASP A 54 7.77 -3.86 15.02
C ASP A 54 7.94 -5.34 14.64
N GLY A 55 8.00 -5.67 13.33
CA GLY A 55 8.20 -7.05 12.84
C GLY A 55 7.13 -8.09 13.23
N GLU A 56 6.13 -7.70 14.03
CA GLU A 56 5.05 -8.55 14.54
C GLU A 56 4.12 -9.07 13.43
N LYS A 57 3.77 -10.36 13.46
CA LYS A 57 2.80 -10.97 12.52
C LYS A 57 1.35 -10.66 12.89
N ILE A 58 1.09 -10.46 14.17
CA ILE A 58 -0.22 -10.18 14.75
C ILE A 58 -0.19 -8.77 15.32
N ASP A 59 -1.21 -7.98 15.00
CA ASP A 59 -1.38 -6.66 15.60
C ASP A 59 -1.85 -6.81 17.04
N ILE A 60 -1.06 -6.31 18.00
CA ILE A 60 -1.32 -6.49 19.44
C ILE A 60 -2.58 -5.73 19.90
N VAL A 61 -2.97 -4.66 19.19
CA VAL A 61 -4.13 -3.85 19.56
C VAL A 61 -5.43 -4.57 19.18
N THR A 62 -5.46 -5.22 18.01
CA THR A 62 -6.66 -5.84 17.46
C THR A 62 -6.70 -7.36 17.55
N GLY A 63 -5.56 -8.02 17.80
CA GLY A 63 -5.41 -9.47 17.79
C GLY A 63 -5.52 -10.09 16.39
N LEU A 64 -5.65 -9.27 15.34
CA LEU A 64 -5.78 -9.72 13.96
C LEU A 64 -4.41 -9.84 13.29
N PRO A 65 -4.27 -10.72 12.28
CA PRO A 65 -3.08 -10.74 11.44
C PRO A 65 -2.87 -9.38 10.79
N LYS A 66 -1.62 -8.92 10.73
CA LYS A 66 -1.31 -7.74 9.93
C LYS A 66 -1.61 -8.03 8.46
N PRO A 67 -2.13 -7.04 7.70
CA PRO A 67 -2.29 -7.20 6.26
C PRO A 67 -0.94 -7.51 5.61
N ALA A 68 -0.86 -8.62 4.88
CA ALA A 68 0.32 -8.95 4.08
C ALA A 68 0.40 -8.00 2.88
N ILE A 69 1.62 -7.67 2.45
CA ILE A 69 1.84 -6.95 1.19
C ILE A 69 1.87 -7.98 0.07
N TYR A 70 1.03 -7.79 -0.94
CA TYR A 70 1.00 -8.68 -2.12
C TYR A 70 1.66 -7.98 -3.29
N VAL A 71 2.73 -8.59 -3.81
CA VAL A 71 3.45 -8.11 -4.99
C VAL A 71 3.19 -9.08 -6.14
N PRO A 72 2.52 -8.65 -7.22
CA PRO A 72 2.33 -9.48 -8.39
C PRO A 72 3.67 -9.74 -9.08
N GLN A 73 3.75 -10.84 -9.83
CA GLN A 73 4.91 -11.10 -10.67
C GLN A 73 5.09 -9.96 -11.69
N GLY A 74 6.34 -9.50 -11.83
CA GLY A 74 6.76 -8.51 -12.83
C GLY A 74 7.47 -9.14 -14.02
#